data_AF-A0A932YEH6-F1
#
_entry.id   AF-A0A932YEH6-F1
#
_cell.length_a   1.000
_cell.length_b   1.000
_cell.length_c   1.000
_cell.angle_alpha   90.00
_cell.angle_beta   90.00
_cell.angle_gamma   90.00
#
_symmetry.space_group_name_H-M   'P 1'
#
loop_
_entity.id
_entity.type
_entity.pdbx_description
1 polymer ?
#
loop_
_entity_poly.entity_id
_entity_poly.type
_entity_poly.pdbx_seq_one_letter_code
_entity_poly.pdbx_strand_id
1 'polypeptide(L)'
;MKRTASNSPIALLNTLPDRFFAADLPSKQLVFLVTQKIKRLDGFSKIRTKKILVVFCDDPHIRRVKRLFWGKAVTTDVVSLSYDDPPLVEILINVQQARRQAPSWGVLNEVLFLYIHGLLHVMGYDDDTLPKRRKMLNLGRSILEKVVDIGR
;
A
#
# COMPACT_ATOMS: atom_id res chain seq x y z
N MET A 1 5.13 -6.07 3.94
CA MET A 1 6.44 -6.67 3.57
C MET A 1 7.04 -5.96 2.37
N LYS A 2 8.37 -5.70 2.39
CA LYS A 2 9.12 -5.05 1.30
C LYS A 2 10.09 -6.01 0.58
N ARG A 3 10.36 -5.78 -0.70
CA ARG A 3 11.51 -6.38 -1.42
C ARG A 3 12.08 -5.41 -2.45
N THR A 4 13.38 -5.54 -2.70
CA THR A 4 14.02 -4.99 -3.89
C THR A 4 13.78 -5.95 -5.04
N ALA A 5 13.40 -5.44 -6.21
CA ALA A 5 13.05 -6.24 -7.37
C ALA A 5 13.72 -5.70 -8.62
N SER A 6 14.01 -6.57 -9.59
CA SER A 6 14.55 -6.19 -10.90
C SER A 6 13.46 -5.96 -11.95
N ASN A 7 12.29 -6.61 -11.80
CA ASN A 7 11.16 -6.51 -12.73
C ASN A 7 9.86 -6.11 -12.01
N SER A 8 9.01 -5.33 -12.68
CA SER A 8 7.68 -4.92 -12.19
C SER A 8 6.68 -6.10 -12.23
N PRO A 9 5.98 -6.45 -11.13
CA PRO A 9 4.85 -7.38 -11.19
C PRO A 9 3.74 -6.94 -12.13
N ILE A 10 3.54 -5.64 -12.38
CA ILE A 10 2.46 -5.17 -13.27
C ILE A 10 2.67 -5.68 -14.69
N ALA A 11 3.92 -5.66 -15.17
CA ALA A 11 4.30 -6.23 -16.45
C ALA A 11 4.11 -7.75 -16.53
N LEU A 12 4.06 -8.43 -15.38
CA LEU A 12 3.88 -9.89 -15.27
C LEU A 12 2.42 -10.30 -15.01
N LEU A 13 1.58 -9.36 -14.57
CA LEU A 13 0.20 -9.69 -14.17
C LEU A 13 -0.76 -9.77 -15.36
N ASN A 14 -0.42 -9.23 -16.55
CA ASN A 14 -1.11 -9.29 -17.86
C ASN A 14 -2.61 -8.90 -17.91
N THR A 15 -3.33 -8.97 -16.81
CA THR A 15 -4.71 -8.57 -16.58
C THR A 15 -4.77 -8.10 -15.13
N LEU A 16 -5.16 -6.85 -14.88
CA LEU A 16 -5.73 -6.48 -13.58
C LEU A 16 -7.23 -6.82 -13.62
N PRO A 17 -7.87 -7.10 -12.50
CA PRO A 17 -9.29 -7.43 -12.51
C PRO A 17 -10.12 -6.30 -13.13
N ASP A 18 -11.09 -6.67 -13.97
CA ASP A 18 -11.86 -5.73 -14.79
C ASP A 18 -12.70 -4.73 -13.97
N ARG A 19 -13.04 -5.07 -12.72
CA ARG A 19 -13.93 -4.25 -11.90
C ARG A 19 -13.59 -4.29 -10.41
N PHE A 20 -13.20 -3.14 -9.89
CA PHE A 20 -13.50 -2.75 -8.51
C PHE A 20 -14.62 -1.71 -8.55
N PHE A 21 -15.50 -1.68 -7.54
CA PHE A 21 -16.46 -0.58 -7.43
C PHE A 21 -15.69 0.74 -7.24
N ALA A 22 -15.99 1.74 -8.07
CA ALA A 22 -15.30 3.02 -8.07
C ALA A 22 -15.37 3.74 -6.71
N ALA A 23 -16.43 3.50 -5.93
CA ALA A 23 -16.63 4.09 -4.60
C ALA A 23 -15.62 3.60 -3.54
N ASP A 24 -15.04 2.42 -3.73
CA ASP A 24 -14.09 1.83 -2.79
C ASP A 24 -12.63 2.22 -3.07
N LEU A 25 -12.38 2.80 -4.23
CA LEU A 25 -11.04 3.19 -4.65
C LEU A 25 -10.82 4.69 -4.45
N PRO A 26 -9.67 5.10 -3.90
CA PRO A 26 -9.32 6.51 -3.86
C PRO A 26 -9.08 7.02 -5.29
N SER A 27 -9.56 8.23 -5.57
CA SER A 27 -9.23 8.89 -6.83
C SER A 27 -7.72 9.13 -6.92
N LYS A 28 -7.19 9.22 -8.15
CA LYS A 28 -5.77 9.57 -8.38
C LYS A 28 -5.39 10.89 -7.69
N GLN A 29 -6.32 11.85 -7.66
CA GLN A 29 -6.15 13.14 -6.98
C GLN A 29 -6.05 12.95 -5.45
N LEU A 30 -6.88 12.10 -4.85
CA LEU A 30 -6.84 11.81 -3.42
C LEU A 30 -5.53 11.13 -3.02
N VAL A 31 -5.10 10.09 -3.76
CA VAL A 31 -3.80 9.44 -3.54
C VAL A 31 -2.66 10.46 -3.65
N PHE A 32 -2.69 11.32 -4.67
CA PHE A 32 -1.70 12.38 -4.84
C PHE A 32 -1.67 13.34 -3.64
N LEU A 33 -2.83 13.85 -3.20
CA LEU A 33 -2.92 14.77 -2.06
C LEU A 33 -2.42 14.11 -0.77
N VAL A 34 -2.84 12.87 -0.48
CA VAL A 34 -2.37 12.09 0.67
C VAL A 34 -0.85 11.94 0.61
N THR A 35 -0.29 11.58 -0.55
CA THR A 35 1.16 11.48 -0.75
C THR A 35 1.87 12.80 -0.44
N GLN A 36 1.34 13.93 -0.94
CA GLN A 36 1.94 15.25 -0.70
C GLN A 36 1.89 15.64 0.77
N LYS A 37 0.77 15.37 1.46
CA LYS A 37 0.65 15.61 2.90
C LYS A 37 1.64 14.76 3.70
N ILE A 38 1.76 13.47 3.38
CA ILE A 38 2.74 12.57 4.02
C ILE A 38 4.17 13.06 3.80
N LYS A 39 4.53 13.48 2.58
CA LYS A 39 5.86 14.03 2.25
C LYS A 39 6.23 15.28 3.06
N ARG A 40 5.25 15.99 3.62
CA ARG A 40 5.45 17.18 4.48
C ARG A 40 5.58 16.84 5.97
N LEU A 41 5.30 15.60 6.37
CA LEU A 41 5.48 15.15 7.75
C LEU A 41 6.97 14.91 8.04
N ASP A 42 7.38 15.23 9.28
CA ASP A 42 8.76 14.99 9.73
C ASP A 42 9.12 13.50 9.67
N GLY A 43 10.30 13.19 9.13
CA GLY A 43 10.79 11.83 8.95
C GLY A 43 10.41 11.14 7.64
N PHE A 44 9.64 11.78 6.75
CA PHE A 44 9.16 11.20 5.48
C PHE A 44 9.95 11.66 4.22
N SER A 45 11.14 12.23 4.41
CA SER A 45 11.98 12.76 3.31
C SER A 45 12.40 11.73 2.26
N LYS A 46 12.58 10.45 2.65
CA LYS A 46 12.98 9.33 1.75
C LYS A 46 12.00 9.07 0.60
N ILE A 47 10.73 9.43 0.75
CA ILE A 47 9.71 9.23 -0.30
C ILE A 47 9.81 10.30 -1.40
N ARG A 48 10.54 11.41 -1.17
CA ARG A 48 10.53 12.57 -2.07
C ARG A 48 11.14 12.29 -3.45
N THR A 49 12.05 11.32 -3.56
CA THR A 49 12.87 11.09 -4.77
C THR A 49 12.39 9.94 -5.66
N LYS A 50 11.40 9.15 -5.22
CA LYS A 50 10.92 7.98 -5.98
C LYS A 50 9.55 8.23 -6.62
N LYS A 51 9.33 7.71 -7.83
CA LYS A 51 7.98 7.60 -8.41
C LYS A 51 7.20 6.55 -7.62
N ILE A 52 5.92 6.79 -7.36
CA ILE A 52 5.04 5.84 -6.67
C ILE A 52 3.94 5.42 -7.63
N LEU A 53 3.80 4.11 -7.81
CA LEU A 53 2.76 3.46 -8.58
C LEU A 53 1.90 2.64 -7.62
N VAL A 54 0.61 2.95 -7.58
CA VAL A 54 -0.37 2.23 -6.76
C VAL A 54 -1.18 1.34 -7.66
N VAL A 55 -1.29 0.07 -7.30
CA VAL A 55 -1.99 -0.96 -8.06
C VAL A 55 -3.06 -1.56 -7.17
N PHE A 56 -4.29 -1.53 -7.63
CA PHE A 56 -5.39 -2.22 -6.96
C PHE A 56 -5.54 -3.61 -7.56
N CYS A 57 -5.61 -4.62 -6.71
CA CYS A 57 -5.68 -6.02 -7.11
C CYS A 57 -6.63 -6.81 -6.20
N ASP A 58 -6.86 -8.07 -6.56
CA ASP A 58 -7.69 -9.01 -5.82
C ASP A 58 -6.84 -10.14 -5.19
N ASP A 59 -7.52 -11.10 -4.57
CA ASP A 59 -6.89 -12.27 -3.96
C ASP A 59 -6.02 -13.10 -4.94
N PRO A 60 -6.53 -13.55 -6.12
CA PRO A 60 -5.71 -14.23 -7.12
C PRO A 60 -4.44 -13.49 -7.52
N HIS A 61 -4.54 -12.19 -7.81
CA HIS A 61 -3.42 -11.40 -8.31
C HIS A 61 -2.35 -11.20 -7.23
N ILE A 62 -2.74 -10.86 -5.99
CA ILE A 62 -1.74 -10.67 -4.93
C ILE A 62 -1.07 -11.98 -4.51
N ARG A 63 -1.80 -13.11 -4.55
CA ARG A 63 -1.21 -14.45 -4.33
C ARG A 63 -0.17 -14.79 -5.40
N ARG A 64 -0.45 -14.45 -6.67
CA ARG A 64 0.51 -14.64 -7.77
C ARG A 64 1.78 -13.83 -7.53
N VAL A 65 1.66 -12.56 -7.12
CA VAL A 65 2.82 -11.72 -6.77
C VAL A 65 3.58 -12.30 -5.57
N LYS A 66 2.89 -12.72 -4.51
CA LYS A 66 3.52 -13.35 -3.34
C LYS A 66 4.26 -14.63 -3.72
N ARG A 67 3.72 -15.43 -4.66
CA ARG A 67 4.41 -16.62 -5.19
C ARG A 67 5.67 -16.24 -5.96
N LEU A 68 5.59 -15.26 -6.85
CA LEU A 68 6.74 -14.82 -7.68
C LEU A 68 7.91 -14.30 -6.85
N PHE A 69 7.63 -13.49 -5.81
CA PHE A 69 8.68 -12.80 -5.06
C PHE A 69 9.09 -13.48 -3.75
N TRP A 70 8.22 -14.32 -3.17
CA TRP A 70 8.47 -15.00 -1.88
C TRP A 70 8.26 -16.52 -1.93
N GLY A 71 7.93 -17.10 -3.08
CA GLY A 71 7.66 -18.55 -3.22
C GLY A 71 6.40 -19.03 -2.49
N LYS A 72 5.53 -18.11 -2.02
CA LYS A 72 4.35 -18.44 -1.21
C LYS A 72 3.09 -17.89 -1.85
N ALA A 73 2.15 -18.76 -2.21
CA ALA A 73 0.86 -18.37 -2.79
C ALA A 73 -0.18 -18.01 -1.70
N VAL A 74 0.17 -17.07 -0.80
CA VAL A 74 -0.69 -16.66 0.32
C VAL A 74 -1.34 -15.29 0.04
N THR A 75 -2.58 -15.12 0.49
CA THR A 75 -3.24 -13.81 0.46
C THR A 75 -2.57 -12.86 1.44
N THR A 76 -2.43 -11.60 1.03
CA THR A 76 -2.06 -10.50 1.91
C THR A 76 -2.90 -9.28 1.52
N ASP A 77 -2.90 -8.28 2.38
CA ASP A 77 -3.57 -6.99 2.19
C ASP A 77 -2.76 -6.02 1.33
N VAL A 78 -1.45 -5.93 1.56
CA VAL A 78 -0.55 -5.06 0.81
C VAL A 78 0.80 -5.71 0.52
N VAL A 79 1.34 -5.45 -0.66
CA VAL A 79 2.73 -5.74 -1.06
C VAL A 79 3.40 -4.44 -1.49
N SER A 80 4.64 -4.23 -1.04
CA SER A 80 5.43 -3.07 -1.43
C SER A 80 6.74 -3.52 -2.06
N LEU A 81 7.05 -2.99 -3.23
CA LEU A 81 8.28 -3.26 -3.96
C LEU A 81 8.99 -1.94 -4.22
N SER A 82 10.30 -1.93 -4.04
CA SER A 82 11.14 -0.76 -4.29
C SER A 82 12.20 -1.11 -5.33
N TYR A 83 12.38 -0.21 -6.28
CA TYR A 83 13.36 -0.27 -7.36
C TYR A 83 14.25 0.95 -7.22
N ASP A 84 15.55 0.76 -7.46
CA ASP A 84 16.54 1.84 -7.36
C ASP A 84 16.96 2.37 -8.74
N ASP A 85 16.79 1.58 -9.80
CA ASP A 85 17.11 1.98 -11.17
C ASP A 85 16.06 1.45 -12.19
N PRO A 86 15.14 2.31 -12.69
CA PRO A 86 14.89 3.68 -12.24
C PRO A 86 14.25 3.69 -10.83
N PRO A 87 14.37 4.80 -10.06
CA PRO A 87 13.76 4.92 -8.74
C PRO A 87 12.21 4.85 -8.79
N LEU A 88 11.66 3.68 -8.44
CA LEU A 88 10.23 3.39 -8.47
C LEU A 88 9.80 2.64 -7.21
N VAL A 89 8.59 2.91 -6.75
CA VAL A 89 7.92 2.19 -5.69
C VAL A 89 6.60 1.70 -6.22
N GLU A 90 6.35 0.40 -6.09
CA GLU A 90 5.07 -0.21 -6.43
C GLU A 90 4.37 -0.67 -5.15
N ILE A 91 3.15 -0.19 -4.93
CA ILE A 91 2.31 -0.57 -3.80
C ILE A 91 1.07 -1.26 -4.37
N LEU A 92 1.00 -2.58 -4.16
CA LEU A 92 -0.13 -3.40 -4.57
C LEU A 92 -1.06 -3.57 -3.38
N ILE A 93 -2.32 -3.17 -3.52
CA ILE A 93 -3.34 -3.20 -2.48
C ILE A 93 -4.45 -4.16 -2.90
N ASN A 94 -4.68 -5.18 -2.08
CA ASN A 94 -5.76 -6.13 -2.28
C ASN A 94 -7.08 -5.55 -1.75
N VAL A 95 -7.92 -5.07 -2.65
CA VAL A 95 -9.17 -4.39 -2.31
C VAL A 95 -10.19 -5.35 -1.71
N GLN A 96 -10.18 -6.63 -2.11
CA GLN A 96 -11.06 -7.65 -1.50
C GLN A 96 -10.69 -7.89 -0.05
N GLN A 97 -9.38 -7.94 0.25
CA GLN A 97 -8.90 -8.04 1.62
C GLN A 97 -9.20 -6.76 2.42
N ALA A 98 -9.04 -5.58 1.82
CA ALA A 98 -9.42 -4.31 2.43
C ALA A 98 -10.91 -4.28 2.79
N ARG A 99 -11.81 -4.75 1.91
CA ARG A 99 -13.26 -4.87 2.23
C ARG A 99 -13.53 -5.77 3.42
N ARG A 100 -12.83 -6.92 3.52
CA ARG A 100 -12.97 -7.86 4.64
C ARG A 100 -12.41 -7.29 5.95
N GLN A 101 -11.37 -6.46 5.86
CA GLN A 101 -10.71 -5.86 7.00
C GLN A 101 -11.35 -4.55 7.45
N ALA A 102 -12.07 -3.86 6.54
CA ALA A 102 -12.58 -2.52 6.73
C ALA A 102 -13.28 -2.38 8.09
N PRO A 103 -12.65 -1.68 9.05
CA PRO A 103 -13.30 -1.23 10.27
C PRO A 103 -14.58 -0.45 9.97
N SER A 104 -15.30 -0.07 11.02
CA SER A 104 -16.47 0.83 10.95
C SER A 104 -16.19 2.16 10.22
N TRP A 105 -14.92 2.51 9.97
CA TRP A 105 -14.51 3.72 9.24
C TRP A 105 -14.60 3.62 7.70
N GLY A 106 -14.99 2.48 7.13
CA GLY A 106 -15.26 2.32 5.69
C GLY A 106 -14.08 1.85 4.82
N VAL A 107 -14.40 1.27 3.65
CA VAL A 107 -13.43 0.61 2.76
C VAL A 107 -12.41 1.59 2.17
N LEU A 108 -12.84 2.79 1.78
CA LEU A 108 -11.94 3.81 1.24
C LEU A 108 -10.81 4.16 2.23
N ASN A 109 -11.16 4.33 3.51
CA ASN A 109 -10.20 4.61 4.57
C ASN A 109 -9.27 3.43 4.81
N GLU A 110 -9.77 2.20 4.73
CA GLU A 110 -8.93 1.00 4.79
C GLU A 110 -7.94 0.94 3.63
N VAL A 111 -8.36 1.26 2.41
CA VAL A 111 -7.46 1.30 1.24
C VAL A 111 -6.39 2.39 1.41
N LEU A 112 -6.74 3.57 1.93
CA LEU A 112 -5.77 4.63 2.23
C LEU A 112 -4.83 4.25 3.37
N PHE A 113 -5.34 3.54 4.38
CA PHE A 113 -4.52 2.97 5.45
C PHE A 113 -3.50 1.98 4.90
N LEU A 114 -3.91 1.05 4.03
CA LEU A 114 -3.02 0.08 3.38
C LEU A 114 -2.00 0.77 2.46
N TYR A 115 -2.37 1.86 1.79
CA TYR A 115 -1.44 2.70 1.05
C TYR A 115 -0.35 3.29 1.96
N ILE A 116 -0.74 3.89 3.09
CA ILE A 116 0.19 4.41 4.11
C ILE A 116 1.07 3.30 4.67
N HIS A 117 0.47 2.14 4.99
CA HIS A 117 1.19 0.97 5.51
C HIS A 117 2.25 0.49 4.50
N GLY A 118 1.92 0.47 3.21
CA GLY A 118 2.85 0.17 2.14
C GLY A 118 4.00 1.19 2.05
N LEU A 119 3.72 2.48 2.18
CA LEU A 119 4.76 3.52 2.23
C LEU A 119 5.69 3.36 3.44
N LEU A 120 5.14 3.05 4.62
CA LEU A 120 5.95 2.80 5.81
C LEU A 120 6.92 1.64 5.60
N HIS A 121 6.50 0.57 4.93
CA HIS A 121 7.42 -0.51 4.55
C HIS A 121 8.58 -0.02 3.67
N VAL A 122 8.28 0.80 2.66
CA VAL A 122 9.30 1.37 1.77
C VAL A 122 10.29 2.25 2.53
N MET A 123 9.86 2.91 3.59
CA MET A 123 10.71 3.75 4.43
C MET A 123 11.61 2.97 5.41
N GLY A 124 11.39 1.66 5.55
CA GLY A 124 12.17 0.81 6.43
C GLY A 124 11.44 0.32 7.67
N TYR A 125 10.16 0.68 7.87
CA TYR A 125 9.37 0.13 8.96
C TYR A 125 8.98 -1.32 8.66
N ASP A 126 9.10 -2.19 9.65
CA ASP A 126 8.78 -3.61 9.54
C ASP A 126 7.75 -4.00 10.62
N ASP A 127 6.96 -5.03 10.34
CA ASP A 127 5.88 -5.55 11.19
C ASP A 127 6.01 -7.06 11.45
N ASP A 128 7.26 -7.56 11.43
CA ASP A 128 7.64 -8.97 11.58
C ASP A 128 7.43 -9.54 12.99
N THR A 129 7.33 -8.69 14.01
CA THR A 129 7.01 -9.08 15.39
C THR A 129 5.77 -8.35 15.91
N LEU A 130 5.08 -8.94 16.89
CA LEU A 130 3.88 -8.33 17.48
C LEU A 130 4.12 -6.89 17.99
N PRO A 131 5.22 -6.56 18.71
CA PRO A 131 5.47 -5.20 19.14
C PRO A 131 5.70 -4.22 17.98
N LYS A 132 6.48 -4.63 16.97
CA LYS A 132 6.76 -3.80 15.79
C LYS A 132 5.49 -3.58 14.96
N ARG A 133 4.69 -4.63 14.76
CA ARG A 133 3.38 -4.57 14.13
C ARG A 133 2.48 -3.56 14.84
N ARG A 134 2.36 -3.63 16.16
CA ARG A 134 1.54 -2.67 16.93
C ARG A 134 2.01 -1.23 16.73
N LYS A 135 3.32 -0.98 16.78
CA LYS A 135 3.90 0.36 16.54
C LYS A 135 3.56 0.87 15.12
N MET A 136 3.76 0.04 14.10
CA MET A 136 3.52 0.41 12.71
C MET A 136 2.02 0.65 12.44
N LEU A 137 1.13 -0.19 12.99
CA LEU A 137 -0.32 0.01 12.90
C LEU A 137 -0.76 1.34 13.53
N ASN A 138 -0.25 1.67 14.72
CA ASN A 138 -0.58 2.93 15.40
C ASN A 138 -0.05 4.15 14.64
N LEU A 139 1.18 4.06 14.10
CA LEU A 139 1.75 5.12 13.27
C LEU A 139 0.92 5.32 12.00
N GLY A 140 0.54 4.24 11.30
CA GLY A 140 -0.30 4.30 10.11
C GLY A 140 -1.64 4.98 10.37
N ARG A 141 -2.31 4.65 11.49
CA ARG A 141 -3.57 5.30 11.89
C ARG A 141 -3.39 6.79 12.19
N SER A 142 -2.36 7.14 12.95
CA SER A 142 -2.06 8.54 13.27
C SER A 142 -1.75 9.37 12.02
N ILE A 143 -1.07 8.79 11.03
CA ILE A 143 -0.84 9.45 9.75
C ILE A 143 -2.15 9.62 9.00
N LEU A 144 -2.97 8.56 8.91
CA LEU A 144 -4.25 8.62 8.21
C LEU A 144 -5.13 9.75 8.78
N GLU A 145 -5.27 9.83 10.10
CA GLU A 145 -6.04 10.89 10.79
C GLU A 145 -5.50 12.31 10.49
N LYS A 146 -4.18 12.46 10.32
CA LYS A 146 -3.57 13.76 10.00
C LYS A 146 -3.75 14.18 8.54
N VAL A 147 -3.86 13.22 7.62
CA VAL A 147 -3.81 13.50 6.17
C VAL A 147 -5.17 13.35 5.49
N VAL A 148 -6.05 12.54 6.06
CA VAL A 148 -7.44 12.34 5.67
C VAL A 148 -8.27 12.90 6.81
N ASP A 149 -9.17 13.83 6.50
CA ASP A 149 -10.11 14.35 7.49
C ASP A 149 -11.13 13.25 7.78
N ILE A 150 -10.78 12.34 8.68
CA ILE A 150 -11.67 11.26 9.10
C ILE A 150 -12.68 11.94 10.01
N GLY A 151 -13.83 12.32 9.43
CA GLY A 151 -14.89 13.08 10.09
C GLY A 151 -15.05 12.70 11.56
N ARG A 152 -14.74 13.65 12.43
CA ARG A 152 -15.18 13.69 13.83
C ARG A 152 -16.47 14.48 13.90
#